data_AF-A0A415W2L7-F1
#
_entry.id   AF-A0A415W2L7-F1
#
_cell.length_a   1.000
_cell.length_b   1.000
_cell.length_c   1.000
_cell.angle_alpha   90.00
_cell.angle_beta   90.00
_cell.angle_gamma   90.00
#
_symmetry.space_group_name_H-M   'P 1'
#
loop_
_entity.id
_entity.type
_entity.pdbx_description
1 polymer ?
#
loop_
_entity_poly.entity_id
_entity_poly.type
_entity_poly.pdbx_seq_one_letter_code
_entity_poly.pdbx_strand_id
1 'polypeptide(L)' 'MHGCYALKTQHGSHLVEMKRRMNQQVASKGIQLVTISRPTAYGEYAPYTFIENEEEFEKLVEKMK' A
#
# COMPACT_ATOMS: atom_id res chain seq x y z
N MET A 1 9.15 -5.28 14.86
CA MET A 1 7.70 -5.28 14.58
C MET A 1 7.55 -4.73 13.17
N HIS A 2 7.26 -5.56 12.17
CA HIS A 2 7.09 -5.10 10.79
C HIS A 2 5.66 -4.57 10.66
N GLY A 3 5.48 -3.25 10.77
CA GLY A 3 4.20 -2.59 10.52
C GLY A 3 3.86 -2.54 9.04
N CYS A 4 2.69 -1.96 8.73
CA CYS A 4 2.28 -1.71 7.36
C CYS A 4 2.84 -0.38 6.85
N TYR A 5 3.29 -0.34 5.59
CA TYR A 5 3.47 0.94 4.90
C TYR A 5 2.10 1.45 4.45
N ALA A 6 1.86 2.74 4.66
CA ALA A 6 0.60 3.38 4.29
C ALA A 6 0.85 4.63 3.46
N LEU A 7 0.07 4.79 2.40
CA LEU A 7 0.03 6.00 1.59
C LEU A 7 -1.37 6.60 1.68
N LYS A 8 -1.46 7.87 2.02
CA LYS A 8 -2.73 8.61 1.94
C LYS A 8 -2.95 9.02 0.49
N THR A 9 -4.04 8.54 -0.10
CA THR A 9 -4.40 8.82 -1.49
C THR A 9 -5.91 9.02 -1.63
N GLN A 10 -6.37 9.42 -2.81
CA GLN A 10 -7.77 9.65 -3.12
C GLN A 10 -8.33 8.51 -3.98
N HIS A 11 -9.63 8.30 -3.91
CA HIS A 11 -10.30 7.35 -4.79
C HIS A 11 -10.24 7.84 -6.25
N GLY A 12 -10.10 6.91 -7.21
CA GLY A 12 -10.09 7.26 -8.63
C GLY A 12 -9.50 6.16 -9.50
N SER A 13 -9.56 6.34 -10.82
CA SER A 13 -8.94 5.43 -11.80
C SER A 13 -7.44 5.28 -11.55
N HIS A 14 -6.76 6.38 -11.22
CA HIS A 14 -5.35 6.41 -10.87
C HIS A 14 -4.98 5.37 -9.79
N LEU A 15 -5.72 5.32 -8.69
CA LEU A 15 -5.48 4.38 -7.59
C LEU A 15 -5.67 2.92 -8.04
N VAL A 16 -6.66 2.66 -8.89
CA VAL A 16 -6.92 1.31 -9.42
C VAL A 16 -5.78 0.86 -10.31
N GLU A 17 -5.29 1.73 -11.19
CA GLU A 17 -4.16 1.46 -12.09
C GLU A 17 -2.86 1.22 -11.31
N MET A 18 -2.56 2.11 -10.35
CA MET A 18 -1.42 1.98 -9.44
C MET A 18 -1.46 0.63 -8.70
N LYS A 19 -2.58 0.30 -8.04
CA LYS A 19 -2.74 -0.96 -7.32
C LYS A 19 -2.57 -2.18 -8.22
N ARG A 20 -3.12 -2.16 -9.44
CA ARG A 20 -2.99 -3.26 -10.41
C ARG A 20 -1.53 -3.48 -10.80
N ARG A 21 -0.83 -2.42 -11.17
CA ARG A 21 0.59 -2.48 -11.54
C ARG A 21 1.46 -3.00 -10.39
N MET A 22 1.26 -2.50 -9.18
CA MET A 22 2.02 -2.94 -8.02
C MET A 22 1.72 -4.39 -7.64
N ASN A 23 0.46 -4.82 -7.67
CA ASN A 23 0.09 -6.23 -7.43
C ASN A 23 0.82 -7.18 -8.39
N GLN A 24 0.99 -6.80 -9.66
CA GLN A 24 1.77 -7.61 -10.61
C GLN A 24 3.25 -7.69 -10.22
N GLN A 25 3.85 -6.59 -9.75
CA GLN A 25 5.25 -6.55 -9.33
C GLN A 25 5.54 -7.38 -8.07
N VAL A 26 4.55 -7.56 -7.20
CA VAL A 26 4.72 -8.28 -5.91
C VAL A 26 3.95 -9.58 -5.82
N ALA A 27 3.35 -10.05 -6.91
CA ALA A 27 2.50 -11.26 -6.94
C ALA A 27 3.20 -12.51 -6.36
N SER A 28 4.51 -12.65 -6.58
CA SER A 28 5.31 -13.77 -6.09
C SER A 28 5.89 -13.58 -4.69
N LYS A 29 5.72 -12.41 -4.07
CA LYS A 29 6.36 -12.02 -2.80
C LYS A 29 5.46 -12.22 -1.58
N GLY A 30 4.25 -12.74 -1.75
CA GLY A 30 3.28 -12.91 -0.65
C GLY A 30 2.79 -11.58 -0.04
N ILE A 31 3.03 -10.45 -0.71
CA ILE A 31 2.63 -9.11 -0.24
C ILE A 31 1.18 -8.85 -0.65
N GLN A 32 0.39 -8.29 0.26
CA GLN A 32 -0.98 -7.87 -0.01
C GLN A 32 -1.11 -6.34 -0.01
N LEU A 33 -1.68 -5.80 -1.10
CA LEU A 33 -2.04 -4.39 -1.19
C LEU A 33 -3.53 -4.19 -0.89
N VAL A 34 -3.81 -3.56 0.24
CA VAL A 34 -5.17 -3.29 0.73
C VAL A 34 -5.49 -1.81 0.57
N THR A 35 -6.71 -1.51 0.14
CA THR A 35 -7.22 -0.14 0.06
C THR A 35 -8.28 0.04 1.14
N ILE A 36 -8.06 0.95 2.08
CA ILE A 36 -8.94 1.13 3.23
C ILE A 36 -9.58 2.51 3.14
N SER A 37 -10.90 2.55 2.94
CA SER A 37 -11.67 3.80 2.90
C SER A 37 -12.42 4.10 4.20
N ARG A 38 -12.70 3.08 5.02
CA ARG A 38 -13.45 3.21 6.26
C ARG A 38 -12.51 3.56 7.42
N PRO A 39 -12.64 4.73 8.07
CA PRO A 39 -11.74 5.14 9.15
C PRO A 39 -11.70 4.17 10.34
N THR A 40 -12.81 3.48 10.61
CA THR A 40 -12.91 2.50 11.69
C THR A 40 -12.00 1.29 11.49
N ALA A 41 -11.63 0.98 10.24
CA ALA A 41 -10.74 -0.13 9.90
C ALA A 41 -9.25 0.27 9.93
N TYR A 42 -8.92 1.55 10.15
CA TYR A 42 -7.52 1.97 10.24
C TYR A 42 -6.81 1.31 11.42
N GLY A 43 -7.48 0.96 12.52
CA GLY A 43 -6.83 0.26 13.62
C GLY A 43 -6.32 -1.15 13.26
N GLU A 44 -6.95 -1.82 12.28
CA GLU A 44 -6.74 -3.24 11.99
C GLU A 44 -5.36 -3.56 11.41
N TYR A 45 -4.73 -2.58 10.76
CA TYR A 45 -3.43 -2.75 10.09
C TYR A 45 -2.31 -1.91 10.73
N ALA A 46 -2.53 -1.42 11.96
CA ALA A 46 -1.49 -0.75 12.72
C ALA A 46 -0.40 -1.75 13.19
N PRO A 47 0.85 -1.31 13.42
CA PRO A 47 1.35 0.05 13.28
C PRO A 47 1.63 0.45 11.82
N TYR A 48 1.48 1.74 11.52
CA TYR A 48 1.76 2.28 10.18
C TYR A 48 3.06 3.07 10.11
N THR A 49 3.75 2.91 8.98
CA THR A 49 4.76 3.86 8.50
C THR A 49 4.16 4.61 7.32
N PHE A 50 3.81 5.87 7.50
CA PHE A 50 3.24 6.69 6.44
C PHE A 50 4.32 7.16 5.47
N ILE A 51 4.06 6.97 4.17
CA ILE A 51 4.91 7.41 3.07
C ILE A 51 4.21 8.59 2.38
N GLU A 52 4.97 9.62 2.04
CA GLU A 52 4.41 10.90 1.59
C GLU A 52 4.02 10.92 0.12
N ASN A 53 4.66 10.09 -0.71
CA ASN A 53 4.47 10.08 -2.17
C ASN A 53 4.42 8.64 -2.73
N GLU A 54 3.80 8.52 -3.90
CA GLU A 54 3.56 7.24 -4.56
C GLU A 54 4.84 6.57 -5.07
N GLU A 55 5.80 7.34 -5.58
CA GLU A 55 7.05 6.80 -6.12
C GLU A 55 7.88 6.11 -5.03
N GLU A 56 8.00 6.73 -3.87
CA GLU A 56 8.68 6.14 -2.71
C GLU A 56 7.94 4.92 -2.20
N PHE A 57 6.60 4.98 -2.11
CA PHE A 57 5.78 3.86 -1.67
C PHE A 57 5.98 2.63 -2.57
N GLU A 58 6.01 2.81 -3.89
CA GLU A 58 6.27 1.75 -4.86
C GLU A 58 7.65 1.14 -4.71
N LYS A 59 8.69 1.97 -4.61
CA LYS A 59 10.08 1.51 -4.41
C LYS A 59 10.21 0.70 -3.11
N LEU A 60 9.50 1.07 -2.06
CA LEU A 60 9.51 0.36 -0.79
C LEU A 60 8.81 -1.00 -0.91
N VAL A 61 7.60 -1.02 -1.48
CA VAL A 61 6.83 -2.25 -1.72
C VAL A 61 7.60 -3.23 -2.62
N GLU A 62 8.29 -2.74 -3.64
CA GLU A 62 9.14 -3.57 -4.49
C GLU A 62 10.29 -4.24 -3.72
N LYS A 63 10.87 -3.54 -2.73
CA LYS A 63 11.99 -4.03 -1.93
C LYS A 63 11.56 -4.91 -0.75
N MET A 64 10.27 -4.97 -0.44
CA MET A 64 9.75 -5.88 0.59
C MET A 64 10.00 -7.33 0.18
N LYS A 65 10.41 -8.15 1.15
CA LYS A 65 10.74 -9.57 0.99
C LYS A 65 9.69 -10.44 1.63
#